data_AF-A0A945JWK5-F1
#
_entry.id   AF-A0A945JWK5-F1
#
_cell.length_a   1.000
_cell.length_b   1.000
_cell.length_c   1.000
_cell.angle_alpha   90.00
_cell.angle_beta   90.00
_cell.angle_gamma   90.00
#
_symmetry.space_group_name_H-M   'P 1'
#
loop_
_entity.id
_entity.type
_entity.pdbx_description
1 polymer ?
#
loop_
_entity_poly.entity_id
_entity_poly.type
_entity_poly.pdbx_seq_one_letter_code
_entity_poly.pdbx_strand_id
1 'polypeptide(L)'
;MENQTIQLVFIDLLFLFLVGGMAWWIRAWLRQENQRMDERIDDLKKHQVDLEKLAERLSVACRTIERAAPTLSRPTLGDAPASVPPPRRSSATRAIRRPDVPPSPSRVTEPSQDKEWEKMAERSRDAYRLARELLEQGMSTTDVARQVGLGIAEVNVLKRMRDAAR
;
A
#
# COMPACT_ATOMS: atom_id res chain seq x y z
N MET A 1 -1.23 -66.31 -3.38
CA MET A 1 -0.66 -65.01 -3.78
C MET A 1 -1.74 -63.98 -4.08
N GLU A 2 -2.91 -64.37 -4.62
CA GLU A 2 -4.02 -63.46 -4.98
C GLU A 2 -4.56 -62.60 -3.81
N ASN A 3 -4.66 -63.15 -2.59
CA ASN A 3 -5.14 -62.40 -1.43
C ASN A 3 -4.23 -61.22 -1.04
N GLN A 4 -2.92 -61.31 -1.28
CA GLN A 4 -1.99 -60.20 -1.00
C GLN A 4 -2.10 -59.10 -2.05
N THR A 5 -2.34 -59.47 -3.32
CA THR A 5 -2.55 -58.50 -4.41
C THR A 5 -3.84 -57.72 -4.20
N ILE A 6 -4.93 -58.39 -3.78
CA ILE A 6 -6.21 -57.74 -3.49
C ILE A 6 -6.08 -56.80 -2.29
N GLN A 7 -5.34 -57.18 -1.26
CA GLN A 7 -5.08 -56.32 -0.10
C GLN A 7 -4.28 -55.06 -0.46
N LEU A 8 -3.23 -55.17 -1.29
CA LEU A 8 -2.47 -54.00 -1.75
C LEU A 8 -3.36 -53.03 -2.53
N VAL A 9 -4.15 -53.54 -3.48
CA VAL A 9 -5.06 -52.70 -4.27
C VAL A 9 -6.07 -51.98 -3.37
N PHE A 10 -6.58 -52.65 -2.34
CA PHE A 10 -7.51 -52.04 -1.40
C PHE A 10 -6.86 -50.92 -0.58
N ILE A 11 -5.62 -51.10 -0.13
CA ILE A 11 -4.86 -50.09 0.62
C ILE A 11 -4.58 -48.87 -0.26
N ASP A 12 -4.15 -49.08 -1.50
CA ASP A 12 -3.87 -47.98 -2.44
C ASP A 12 -5.13 -47.18 -2.78
N LEU A 13 -6.27 -47.86 -2.94
CA LEU A 13 -7.55 -47.23 -3.23
C LEU A 13 -8.06 -46.41 -2.02
N LEU A 14 -7.86 -46.94 -0.81
CA LEU A 14 -8.20 -46.24 0.44
C LEU A 14 -7.28 -45.03 0.66
N PHE A 15 -6.00 -45.16 0.33
CA PHE A 15 -5.03 -44.06 0.36
C PHE A 15 -5.37 -42.97 -0.67
N LEU A 16 -5.69 -43.35 -1.91
CA LEU A 16 -6.15 -42.41 -2.94
C LEU A 16 -7.42 -41.67 -2.54
N PHE A 17 -8.36 -42.36 -1.88
CA PHE A 17 -9.57 -41.73 -1.37
C PHE A 17 -9.27 -40.73 -0.25
N LEU A 18 -8.38 -41.10 0.67
CA LEU A 18 -7.94 -40.23 1.77
C LEU A 18 -7.22 -38.98 1.23
N VAL A 19 -6.26 -39.17 0.32
CA VAL A 19 -5.49 -38.08 -0.30
C VAL A 19 -6.39 -37.20 -1.16
N GLY A 20 -7.29 -37.79 -1.94
CA GLY A 20 -8.26 -37.07 -2.76
C GLY A 20 -9.22 -36.23 -1.92
N GLY A 21 -9.77 -36.82 -0.86
CA GLY A 21 -10.63 -36.13 0.11
C GLY A 21 -9.90 -34.99 0.81
N MET A 22 -8.65 -35.21 1.23
CA MET A 22 -7.84 -34.20 1.91
C MET A 22 -7.42 -33.07 0.96
N ALA A 23 -7.03 -33.38 -0.26
CA ALA A 23 -6.71 -32.38 -1.28
C ALA A 23 -7.95 -31.55 -1.64
N TRP A 24 -9.12 -32.18 -1.75
CA TRP A 24 -10.37 -31.48 -1.96
C TRP A 24 -10.70 -30.56 -0.78
N TRP A 25 -10.56 -31.05 0.45
CA TRP A 25 -10.76 -30.27 1.67
C TRP A 25 -9.83 -29.06 1.75
N ILE A 26 -8.52 -29.27 1.54
CA ILE A 26 -7.51 -28.20 1.53
C ILE A 26 -7.85 -27.19 0.43
N ARG A 27 -8.28 -27.63 -0.76
CA ARG A 27 -8.65 -26.74 -1.86
C ARG A 27 -9.95 -25.98 -1.60
N ALA A 28 -10.89 -26.56 -0.86
CA ALA A 28 -12.10 -25.89 -0.41
C ALA A 28 -11.78 -24.84 0.67
N TRP A 29 -10.91 -25.19 1.62
CA TRP A 29 -10.44 -24.28 2.66
C TRP A 29 -9.60 -23.12 2.09
N LEU A 30 -8.69 -23.39 1.14
CA LEU A 30 -7.94 -22.35 0.43
C LEU A 30 -8.89 -21.41 -0.34
N ARG A 31 -9.95 -21.95 -0.93
CA ARG A 31 -10.97 -21.13 -1.60
C ARG A 31 -11.70 -20.23 -0.61
N GLN A 32 -12.05 -20.74 0.56
CA GLN A 32 -12.72 -19.97 1.60
C GLN A 32 -11.82 -18.85 2.16
N GLU A 33 -10.52 -19.11 2.32
CA GLU A 33 -9.58 -18.10 2.82
C GLU A 33 -9.22 -17.07 1.75
N ASN A 34 -9.07 -17.49 0.49
CA ASN A 34 -8.88 -16.56 -0.63
C ASN A 34 -10.06 -15.62 -0.80
N GLN A 35 -11.30 -16.08 -0.57
CA GLN A 35 -12.48 -15.21 -0.62
C GLN A 35 -12.38 -14.02 0.33
N ARG A 36 -11.86 -14.24 1.55
CA ARG A 36 -11.67 -13.15 2.53
C ARG A 36 -10.61 -12.14 2.11
N MET A 37 -9.60 -12.58 1.36
CA MET A 37 -8.55 -11.69 0.83
C MET A 37 -9.03 -10.96 -0.42
N ASP A 38 -9.79 -11.63 -1.29
CA ASP A 38 -10.40 -11.04 -2.48
C ASP A 38 -11.40 -9.94 -2.10
N GLU A 39 -12.18 -10.11 -1.03
CA GLU A 39 -13.06 -9.07 -0.50
C GLU A 39 -12.31 -7.79 -0.12
N ARG A 40 -11.15 -7.92 0.53
CA ARG A 40 -10.31 -6.77 0.90
C ARG A 40 -9.72 -6.09 -0.33
N ILE A 41 -9.27 -6.87 -1.32
CA ILE A 41 -8.74 -6.34 -2.58
C ILE A 41 -9.83 -5.57 -3.33
N ASP A 42 -11.06 -6.09 -3.33
CA ASP A 42 -12.19 -5.44 -3.99
C ASP A 42 -12.61 -4.14 -3.27
N ASP A 43 -12.54 -4.12 -1.94
CA ASP A 43 -12.79 -2.91 -1.15
C ASP A 43 -11.72 -1.82 -1.37
N LEU A 44 -10.44 -2.21 -1.40
CA LEU A 44 -9.33 -1.30 -1.76
C LEU A 44 -9.48 -0.73 -3.18
N LYS A 45 -9.94 -1.55 -4.14
CA LYS A 45 -10.22 -1.08 -5.51
C LYS A 45 -11.35 -0.06 -5.54
N LYS A 46 -12.41 -0.24 -4.75
CA LYS A 46 -13.50 0.74 -4.64
C LYS A 46 -12.99 2.09 -4.13
N HIS A 47 -12.11 2.08 -3.13
CA HIS A 47 -11.49 3.31 -2.64
C HIS A 47 -10.62 4.02 -3.68
N GLN A 48 -9.87 3.28 -4.51
CA GLN A 48 -9.13 3.90 -5.61
C GLN A 48 -10.05 4.58 -6.62
N VAL A 49 -11.14 3.93 -7.02
CA VAL A 49 -12.11 4.49 -7.98
C VAL A 49 -12.78 5.75 -7.42
N ASP A 50 -13.11 5.76 -6.13
CA ASP A 50 -13.73 6.93 -5.50
C ASP A 50 -12.74 8.09 -5.32
N LEU A 51 -11.48 7.80 -4.97
CA LEU A 51 -10.42 8.80 -4.93
C LEU A 51 -10.15 9.39 -6.32
N GLU A 52 -10.17 8.57 -7.37
CA GLU A 52 -9.98 9.01 -8.75
C GLU A 52 -11.12 9.94 -9.19
N LYS A 53 -12.38 9.60 -8.88
CA LYS A 53 -13.53 10.48 -9.12
C LYS A 53 -13.45 11.80 -8.35
N LEU A 54 -12.99 11.77 -7.10
CA LEU A 54 -12.80 12.98 -6.30
C LEU A 54 -11.66 13.84 -6.85
N ALA A 55 -10.55 13.23 -7.27
CA ALA A 55 -9.45 13.91 -7.93
C ALA A 55 -9.88 14.54 -9.26
N GLU A 56 -10.68 13.83 -10.06
CA GLU A 56 -11.25 14.36 -11.29
C GLU A 56 -12.18 15.55 -11.01
N ARG A 57 -13.08 15.43 -10.03
CA ARG A 57 -13.96 16.53 -9.59
C ARG A 57 -13.19 17.74 -9.08
N LEU A 58 -12.13 17.53 -8.30
CA LEU A 58 -11.24 18.59 -7.83
C LEU A 58 -10.48 19.23 -8.99
N SER A 59 -10.01 18.44 -9.96
CA SER A 59 -9.33 18.97 -11.15
C SER A 59 -10.27 19.82 -12.01
N VAL A 60 -11.54 19.43 -12.13
CA VAL A 60 -12.58 20.20 -12.82
C VAL A 60 -12.89 21.46 -12.03
N ALA A 61 -13.07 21.37 -10.71
CA ALA A 61 -13.29 22.52 -9.84
C ALA A 61 -12.12 23.52 -9.92
N CYS A 62 -10.88 23.05 -9.82
CA CYS A 62 -9.69 23.88 -10.00
C CYS A 62 -9.65 24.54 -11.38
N ARG A 63 -9.96 23.81 -12.46
CA ARG A 63 -10.03 24.40 -13.81
C ARG A 63 -11.17 25.41 -13.96
N THR A 64 -12.30 25.21 -13.30
CA THR A 64 -13.40 26.18 -13.30
C THR A 64 -13.04 27.43 -12.51
N ILE A 65 -12.34 27.28 -11.38
CA ILE A 65 -11.84 28.40 -10.59
C ILE A 65 -10.74 29.13 -11.37
N GLU A 66 -9.80 28.42 -12.00
CA GLU A 66 -8.75 29.01 -12.85
C GLU A 66 -9.33 29.75 -14.07
N ARG A 67 -10.40 29.23 -14.68
CA ARG A 67 -11.15 29.93 -15.73
C ARG A 67 -12.02 31.08 -15.21
N ALA A 68 -12.49 31.03 -13.97
CA ALA A 68 -13.24 32.11 -13.32
C ALA A 68 -12.32 33.16 -12.66
N ALA A 69 -11.02 32.87 -12.51
CA ALA A 69 -10.02 33.73 -11.91
C ALA A 69 -9.10 34.51 -12.87
N PRO A 70 -9.47 34.92 -14.11
CA PRO A 70 -8.67 35.89 -14.84
C PRO A 70 -8.90 37.34 -14.37
N THR A 71 -9.72 37.62 -13.35
CA THR A 71 -10.11 39.00 -12.98
C THR A 71 -9.93 39.42 -11.51
N LEU A 72 -9.10 38.75 -10.71
CA LEU A 72 -8.72 39.23 -9.37
C LEU A 72 -7.23 39.54 -9.28
N SER A 73 -6.87 40.61 -9.96
CA SER A 73 -5.92 41.66 -9.57
C SER A 73 -4.98 41.36 -8.39
N ARG A 74 -3.71 41.13 -8.76
CA ARG A 74 -2.53 41.84 -8.24
C ARG A 74 -2.83 42.98 -7.24
N PRO A 75 -2.27 42.90 -6.02
CA PRO A 75 -1.68 44.04 -5.33
C PRO A 75 -0.16 43.90 -5.35
N THR A 76 0.50 44.80 -6.07
CA THR A 76 1.93 45.10 -5.91
C THR A 76 2.08 46.23 -4.92
N LEU A 77 2.78 46.03 -3.80
CA LEU A 77 3.72 47.01 -3.21
C LEU A 77 4.46 46.40 -2.00
N GLY A 78 5.80 46.34 -2.04
CA GLY A 78 6.63 46.08 -0.86
C GLY A 78 7.87 45.21 -1.09
N ASP A 79 8.93 45.84 -1.61
CA ASP A 79 10.36 45.49 -1.54
C ASP A 79 10.96 44.28 -2.32
N ALA A 80 11.73 44.68 -3.33
CA ALA A 80 12.81 43.95 -4.00
C ALA A 80 14.12 43.99 -3.13
N PRO A 81 15.26 43.33 -3.44
CA PRO A 81 15.78 43.12 -4.79
C PRO A 81 16.44 41.76 -5.12
N ALA A 82 16.44 41.48 -6.43
CA ALA A 82 17.49 40.84 -7.22
C ALA A 82 18.22 39.62 -6.65
N SER A 83 17.97 38.44 -7.23
CA SER A 83 18.95 37.75 -8.10
C SER A 83 18.38 36.40 -8.56
N VAL A 84 18.18 36.25 -9.86
CA VAL A 84 18.02 34.95 -10.51
C VAL A 84 19.38 34.61 -11.11
N PRO A 85 19.90 33.40 -10.87
CA PRO A 85 20.08 32.49 -12.01
C PRO A 85 19.55 31.05 -11.72
N PRO A 86 19.34 30.24 -12.78
CA PRO A 86 18.49 29.05 -12.75
C PRO A 86 19.27 27.75 -12.51
N PRO A 87 18.62 26.65 -12.05
CA PRO A 87 19.15 25.30 -12.27
C PRO A 87 18.35 24.56 -13.35
N ARG A 88 19.00 24.48 -14.51
CA ARG A 88 19.10 23.34 -15.43
C ARG A 88 17.91 22.36 -15.50
N ARG A 89 17.23 22.47 -16.65
CA ARG A 89 16.53 21.39 -17.33
C ARG A 89 17.54 20.30 -17.72
N SER A 90 17.52 19.14 -17.08
CA SER A 90 18.07 17.91 -17.63
C SER A 90 16.93 16.94 -17.88
N SER A 91 16.45 17.00 -19.11
CA SER A 91 15.67 15.99 -19.81
C SER A 91 16.35 14.63 -19.71
N ALA A 92 15.68 13.66 -19.08
CA ALA A 92 15.96 12.25 -19.24
C ALA A 92 14.73 11.60 -19.88
N THR A 93 14.66 11.73 -21.21
CA THR A 93 13.89 10.85 -22.08
C THR A 93 14.36 9.42 -21.82
N ARG A 94 13.59 8.64 -21.04
CA ARG A 94 13.89 7.22 -20.85
C ARG A 94 13.51 6.50 -22.14
N ALA A 95 14.51 6.36 -23.01
CA ALA A 95 14.43 5.58 -24.23
C ALA A 95 13.93 4.16 -23.90
N ILE A 96 12.88 3.79 -24.62
CA ILE A 96 12.41 2.42 -24.80
C ILE A 96 13.59 1.63 -25.40
N ARG A 97 14.08 0.60 -24.70
CA ARG A 97 14.92 -0.43 -25.31
C ARG A 97 14.39 -1.80 -24.95
N ARG A 98 13.82 -2.44 -25.97
CA ARG A 98 13.40 -3.85 -26.02
C ARG A 98 14.65 -4.78 -26.04
N PRO A 99 14.45 -6.10 -25.85
CA PRO A 99 15.34 -6.99 -25.13
C PRO A 99 16.35 -7.67 -26.05
N ASP A 100 17.49 -8.12 -25.50
CA ASP A 100 18.28 -9.21 -26.08
C ASP A 100 19.23 -9.84 -25.04
N VAL A 101 19.01 -11.15 -24.80
CA VAL A 101 19.95 -12.23 -24.41
C VAL A 101 20.54 -12.27 -22.97
N PRO A 102 20.59 -13.45 -22.30
CA PRO A 102 20.84 -13.57 -20.85
C PRO A 102 22.31 -13.87 -20.49
N PRO A 103 22.76 -13.48 -19.28
CA PRO A 103 23.81 -14.21 -18.58
C PRO A 103 23.26 -15.00 -17.38
N SER A 104 23.74 -16.24 -17.29
CA SER A 104 23.56 -17.27 -16.24
C SER A 104 23.72 -16.79 -14.78
N PRO A 105 23.24 -17.59 -13.79
CA PRO A 105 22.71 -17.08 -12.55
C PRO A 105 23.81 -16.76 -11.53
N SER A 106 24.08 -15.48 -11.34
CA SER A 106 24.63 -15.01 -10.07
C SER A 106 23.56 -15.17 -9.01
N ARG A 107 23.82 -16.08 -8.08
CA ARG A 107 23.06 -16.37 -6.87
C ARG A 107 22.77 -15.06 -6.13
N VAL A 108 21.62 -14.45 -6.41
CA VAL A 108 21.07 -13.37 -5.60
C VAL A 108 20.62 -14.06 -4.32
N THR A 109 21.40 -13.90 -3.26
CA THR A 109 20.91 -14.12 -1.90
C THR A 109 19.80 -13.09 -1.69
N GLU A 110 18.56 -13.45 -2.01
CA GLU A 110 17.41 -12.64 -1.66
C GLU A 110 17.44 -12.44 -0.14
N PRO A 111 17.54 -11.20 0.38
CA PRO A 111 17.21 -10.98 1.77
C PRO A 111 15.76 -11.45 1.94
N SER A 112 15.53 -12.43 2.82
CA SER A 112 14.19 -12.97 3.10
C SER A 112 13.27 -11.78 3.34
N GLN A 113 12.26 -11.64 2.46
CA GLN A 113 11.33 -10.51 2.44
C GLN A 113 10.72 -10.28 3.82
N ASP A 114 10.54 -11.36 4.59
CA ASP A 114 10.09 -11.35 5.99
C ASP A 114 10.89 -10.38 6.88
N LYS A 115 12.23 -10.33 6.71
CA LYS A 115 13.09 -9.44 7.50
C LYS A 115 12.95 -7.97 7.11
N GLU A 116 12.57 -7.68 5.88
CA GLU A 116 12.30 -6.31 5.45
C GLU A 116 10.92 -5.84 5.94
N TRP A 117 9.92 -6.73 5.89
CA TRP A 117 8.59 -6.49 6.46
C TRP A 117 8.64 -6.25 7.96
N GLU A 118 9.41 -7.04 8.71
CA GLU A 118 9.62 -6.84 10.15
C GLU A 118 10.20 -5.45 10.46
N LYS A 119 11.23 -5.02 9.73
CA LYS A 119 11.84 -3.68 9.90
C LYS A 119 10.88 -2.55 9.56
N MET A 120 10.06 -2.72 8.52
CA MET A 120 9.04 -1.73 8.16
C MET A 120 7.92 -1.67 9.21
N ALA A 121 7.50 -2.81 9.75
CA ALA A 121 6.50 -2.88 10.82
C ALA A 121 7.02 -2.24 12.12
N GLU A 122 8.29 -2.47 12.46
CA GLU A 122 8.94 -1.86 13.62
C GLU A 122 9.02 -0.34 13.48
N ARG A 123 9.49 0.16 12.33
CA ARG A 123 9.48 1.60 12.02
C ARG A 123 8.08 2.21 12.12
N SER A 124 7.07 1.49 11.66
CA SER A 124 5.68 1.95 11.74
C SER A 124 5.21 2.03 13.19
N ARG A 125 5.51 1.02 14.03
CA ARG A 125 5.17 1.03 15.46
C ARG A 125 5.81 2.20 16.21
N ASP A 126 7.07 2.51 15.92
CA ASP A 126 7.75 3.66 16.51
C ASP A 126 7.09 4.99 16.10
N ALA A 127 6.68 5.10 14.83
CA ALA A 127 5.94 6.25 14.35
C ALA A 127 4.60 6.41 15.09
N TYR A 128 3.83 5.33 15.28
CA TYR A 128 2.60 5.35 16.09
C TYR A 128 2.85 5.76 17.56
N ARG A 129 3.96 5.32 18.17
CA ARG A 129 4.34 5.70 19.53
C ARG A 129 4.63 7.21 19.62
N LEU A 130 5.46 7.73 18.73
CA LEU A 130 5.79 9.15 18.67
C LEU A 130 4.56 10.03 18.40
N ALA A 131 3.67 9.60 17.49
CA ALA A 131 2.43 10.32 17.24
C ALA A 131 1.56 10.44 18.48
N ARG A 132 1.49 9.39 19.31
CA ARG A 132 0.75 9.39 20.57
C ARG A 132 1.36 10.36 21.58
N GLU A 133 2.68 10.35 21.74
CA GLU A 133 3.40 11.27 22.63
C GLU A 133 3.20 12.74 22.21
N LEU A 134 3.31 13.05 20.91
CA LEU A 134 3.09 14.41 20.41
C LEU A 134 1.64 14.87 20.56
N LEU A 135 0.68 13.95 20.44
CA LEU A 135 -0.72 14.24 20.75
C LEU A 135 -0.93 14.48 22.25
N GLU A 136 -0.23 13.78 23.14
CA GLU A 136 -0.26 14.03 24.60
C GLU A 136 0.33 15.40 24.96
N GLN A 137 1.35 15.84 24.23
CA GLN A 137 1.92 17.20 24.34
C GLN A 137 0.97 18.30 23.81
N GLY A 138 -0.19 17.94 23.27
CA GLY A 138 -1.21 18.88 22.81
C GLY A 138 -1.00 19.42 21.40
N MET A 139 -0.11 18.82 20.60
CA MET A 139 0.10 19.23 19.21
C MET A 139 -1.13 18.98 18.33
N SER A 140 -1.27 19.80 17.28
CA SER A 140 -2.35 19.64 16.32
C SER A 140 -2.16 18.34 15.51
N THR A 141 -3.27 17.69 15.14
CA THR A 141 -3.22 16.43 14.38
C THR A 141 -2.52 16.57 13.02
N THR A 142 -2.57 17.77 12.43
CA THR A 142 -1.91 18.11 11.17
C THR A 142 -0.39 18.21 11.33
N ASP A 143 0.09 18.78 12.43
CA ASP A 143 1.52 18.93 12.69
C ASP A 143 2.15 17.59 13.06
N VAL A 144 1.45 16.78 13.87
CA VAL A 144 1.88 15.41 14.21
C VAL A 144 1.98 14.52 12.97
N ALA A 145 0.99 14.58 12.08
CA ALA A 145 1.02 13.84 10.82
C ALA A 145 2.24 14.23 9.95
N ARG A 146 2.52 15.53 9.84
CA ARG A 146 3.69 16.03 9.09
C ARG A 146 5.01 15.59 9.74
N GLN A 147 5.11 15.63 11.06
CA GLN A 147 6.35 15.37 11.79
C GLN A 147 6.71 13.88 11.84
N VAL A 148 5.71 13.01 11.96
CA VAL A 148 5.91 11.57 12.13
C VAL A 148 5.81 10.82 10.79
N GLY A 149 5.26 11.47 9.76
CA GLY A 149 5.01 10.85 8.46
C GLY A 149 3.80 9.91 8.46
N LEU A 150 2.90 10.04 9.44
CA LEU A 150 1.62 9.33 9.49
C LEU A 150 0.54 10.07 8.72
N GLY A 151 -0.48 9.36 8.28
CA GLY A 151 -1.67 9.98 7.69
C GLY A 151 -2.45 10.80 8.72
N ILE A 152 -2.98 11.97 8.32
CA ILE A 152 -3.83 12.80 9.20
C ILE A 152 -5.03 11.99 9.75
N ALA A 153 -5.58 11.07 8.95
CA ALA A 153 -6.67 10.20 9.38
C ALA A 153 -6.24 9.25 10.51
N GLU A 154 -5.05 8.66 10.41
CA GLU A 154 -4.49 7.75 11.43
C GLU A 154 -4.27 8.51 12.74
N VAL A 155 -3.68 9.70 12.67
CA VAL A 155 -3.48 10.60 13.84
C VAL A 155 -4.81 11.02 14.47
N ASN A 156 -5.86 11.22 13.66
CA ASN A 156 -7.19 11.55 14.18
C ASN A 156 -7.85 10.35 14.88
N VAL A 157 -7.62 9.12 14.39
CA VAL A 157 -8.04 7.89 15.09
C VAL A 157 -7.29 7.74 16.42
N LEU A 158 -5.97 7.95 16.44
CA LEU A 158 -5.17 7.95 17.68
C LEU A 158 -5.70 8.95 18.70
N LYS A 159 -6.04 10.16 18.25
CA LYS A 159 -6.65 11.19 19.09
C LYS A 159 -8.00 10.74 19.66
N ARG A 160 -8.90 10.19 18.82
CA ARG A 160 -10.20 9.68 19.26
C ARG A 160 -10.08 8.52 20.25
N MET A 161 -9.16 7.59 20.00
CA MET A 161 -8.90 6.46 20.91
C MET A 161 -8.37 6.93 22.27
N ARG A 162 -7.51 7.95 22.28
CA ARG A 162 -7.04 8.59 23.52
C ARG A 162 -8.21 9.27 24.25
N ASP A 163 -9.02 10.04 23.53
CA ASP A 163 -10.13 10.78 24.11
C ASP A 163 -11.21 9.84 24.67
N ALA A 164 -11.39 8.65 24.08
CA ALA A 164 -12.28 7.60 24.57
C ALA A 164 -11.71 6.75 25.74
N ALA A 165 -10.41 6.85 26.01
CA ALA A 165 -9.74 6.13 27.09
C ALA A 165 -9.57 6.98 28.37
N ARG A 166 -10.10 8.21 28.37
CA ARG A 166 -10.23 9.10 29.53
C ARG A 166 -11.67 9.14 30.01
#